data_AF-A0AAE0VB20-F1
#
_entry.id   AF-A0AAE0VB20-F1
#
_cell.length_a   1.000
_cell.length_b   1.000
_cell.length_c   1.000
_cell.angle_alpha   90.00
_cell.angle_beta   90.00
_cell.angle_gamma   90.00
#
_symmetry.space_group_name_H-M   'P 1'
#
loop_
_entity.id
_entity.type
_entity.pdbx_description
1 polymer ?
#
loop_
_entity_poly.entity_id
_entity_poly.type
_entity_poly.pdbx_seq_one_letter_code
_entity_poly.pdbx_strand_id
1 'polypeptide(L)'
;MNFYQDLYRSEHRDGKDLLDTFYQVLPKVSSEDNAELEGPLVLEELHAALNTMPGGKAPGINGLPVDFYKFFWKSAGGPRGKLQREASTPEQPEGSDYTSPQERRPPGH
;
A
#
# COMPACT_ATOMS: atom_id res chain seq x y z
N MET A 1 24.42 18.71 39.61
CA MET A 1 24.73 17.33 39.15
C MET A 1 23.58 16.85 38.26
N ASN A 2 23.22 17.64 37.24
CA ASN A 2 21.96 17.46 36.49
C ASN A 2 22.19 17.28 34.99
N PHE A 3 23.44 17.06 34.55
CA PHE A 3 23.80 17.04 33.14
C PHE A 3 22.95 16.08 32.29
N TYR A 4 22.78 14.83 32.74
CA TYR A 4 21.94 13.87 32.03
C TYR A 4 20.45 14.14 32.21
N GLN A 5 20.04 14.72 33.34
CA GLN A 5 18.66 15.13 33.55
C GLN A 5 18.27 16.23 32.56
N ASP A 6 19.16 17.20 32.34
CA ASP A 6 18.97 18.30 31.40
C ASP A 6 19.10 17.82 29.94
N LEU A 7 19.99 16.86 29.65
CA LEU A 7 20.16 16.27 28.31
C LEU A 7 18.92 15.51 27.84
N TYR A 8 18.29 14.75 28.74
CA TYR A 8 17.09 13.96 28.46
C TYR A 8 15.80 14.67 28.86
N ARG A 9 15.87 15.94 29.30
CA ARG A 9 14.69 16.77 29.52
C ARG A 9 14.11 17.10 28.16
N SER A 10 13.05 16.40 27.77
CA SER A 10 12.39 16.66 26.49
C SER A 10 11.81 18.08 26.47
N GLU A 11 12.18 18.88 25.47
CA GLU A 11 11.34 19.99 25.03
C GLU A 11 10.29 19.41 24.08
N HIS A 12 9.29 18.71 24.62
CA HIS A 12 8.14 18.30 23.81
C HIS A 12 7.31 19.54 23.48
N ARG A 13 7.58 20.17 22.34
CA ARG A 13 6.69 21.17 21.77
C ARG A 13 5.70 20.40 20.89
N ASP A 14 4.45 20.32 21.31
CA ASP A 14 3.34 19.87 20.46
C ASP A 14 3.18 20.85 19.30
N GLY A 15 4.03 20.70 18.29
CA GLY A 15 4.09 21.55 17.11
C GLY A 15 3.27 20.95 15.97
N LYS A 16 2.01 20.57 16.21
CA LYS A 16 1.14 20.07 15.15
C LYS A 16 1.11 21.05 13.96
N ASP A 17 1.01 22.35 14.25
CA ASP A 17 1.05 23.42 13.25
C ASP A 17 2.41 23.51 12.52
N LEU A 18 3.51 23.21 13.22
CA LEU A 18 4.85 23.16 12.63
C LEU A 18 4.99 21.95 11.68
N LEU A 19 4.46 20.79 12.08
CA LEU A 19 4.44 19.59 11.26
C LEU A 19 3.56 19.75 10.03
N ASP A 20 2.36 20.33 10.17
CA ASP A 20 1.47 20.60 9.04
C ASP A 20 2.10 21.56 8.03
N THR A 21 2.81 22.58 8.51
CA THR A 21 3.58 23.49 7.65
C THR A 21 4.73 22.75 6.96
N PHE A 22 5.44 21.88 7.68
CA PHE A 22 6.54 21.09 7.15
C PHE A 22 6.08 20.11 6.06
N TYR A 23 4.96 19.40 6.26
CA TYR A 23 4.43 18.44 5.27
C TYR A 23 3.93 19.12 3.99
N GLN A 24 3.48 20.38 4.06
CA GLN A 24 3.01 21.12 2.88
C GLN A 24 4.13 21.46 1.90
N VAL A 25 5.38 21.60 2.37
CA VAL A 25 6.53 22.01 1.53
C VAL A 25 7.32 20.83 0.99
N LEU A 26 7.00 19.60 1.38
CA LEU A 26 7.72 18.42 0.90
C LEU A 26 7.35 18.13 -0.56
N PRO A 27 8.33 17.83 -1.42
CA PRO A 27 8.08 17.29 -2.75
C PRO A 27 7.18 16.06 -2.65
N LYS A 28 6.13 16.04 -3.46
CA LYS A 28 5.22 14.89 -3.57
C LYS A 28 5.66 14.03 -4.75
N VAL A 29 5.59 12.72 -4.58
CA VAL A 29 5.73 11.77 -5.68
C VAL A 29 4.57 11.95 -6.66
N SER A 30 4.72 11.45 -7.90
CA SER A 30 3.64 11.48 -8.87
C SER A 30 2.47 10.61 -8.42
N SER A 31 1.27 10.86 -8.97
CA SER A 31 0.10 10.04 -8.66
C SER A 31 0.32 8.58 -9.07
N GLU A 32 1.07 8.37 -10.15
CA GLU A 32 1.46 7.07 -10.69
C GLU A 32 2.40 6.34 -9.72
N ASP A 33 3.48 6.99 -9.29
CA ASP A 33 4.43 6.41 -8.32
C ASP A 33 3.72 6.11 -6.99
N ASN A 34 2.82 7.00 -6.55
CA ASN A 34 2.07 6.79 -5.33
C ASN A 34 1.15 5.55 -5.44
N ALA A 35 0.51 5.34 -6.59
CA ALA A 35 -0.32 4.17 -6.83
C ALA A 35 0.51 2.87 -6.89
N GLU A 36 1.74 2.93 -7.41
CA GLU A 36 2.67 1.80 -7.40
C GLU A 36 3.13 1.47 -5.97
N LEU A 37 3.53 2.49 -5.20
CA LEU A 37 4.00 2.33 -3.81
C LEU A 37 2.93 1.84 -2.84
N GLU A 38 1.66 2.23 -3.05
CA GLU A 38 0.51 1.76 -2.28
C GLU A 38 -0.02 0.39 -2.78
N GLY A 39 0.59 -0.16 -3.82
CA GLY A 39 0.27 -1.47 -4.36
C GLY A 39 0.68 -2.63 -3.43
N PRO A 40 0.15 -3.84 -3.66
CA PRO A 40 0.57 -5.03 -2.92
C PRO A 40 2.00 -5.42 -3.27
N LEU A 41 2.84 -5.63 -2.24
CA LEU A 41 4.20 -6.16 -2.41
C LEU A 41 4.18 -7.53 -3.09
N VAL A 42 4.95 -7.69 -4.17
CA VAL A 42 5.04 -8.95 -4.91
C VAL A 42 6.28 -9.76 -4.54
N LEU A 43 6.22 -11.08 -4.76
CA LEU A 43 7.30 -12.00 -4.38
C LEU A 43 8.60 -11.70 -5.14
N GLU A 44 8.49 -11.25 -6.40
CA GLU A 44 9.60 -10.85 -7.24
C GLU A 44 10.35 -9.64 -6.66
N GLU A 45 9.65 -8.65 -6.13
CA GLU A 45 10.24 -7.49 -5.46
C GLU A 45 10.98 -7.90 -4.20
N LEU A 46 10.36 -8.75 -3.38
CA LEU A 46 10.99 -9.26 -2.16
C LEU A 46 12.23 -10.09 -2.49
N HIS A 47 12.20 -10.89 -3.56
CA HIS A 47 13.34 -11.66 -4.01
C HIS A 47 14.46 -10.76 -4.54
N ALA A 48 14.12 -9.74 -5.33
CA ALA A 48 15.07 -8.76 -5.83
C ALA A 48 15.75 -8.03 -4.66
N ALA A 49 14.95 -7.51 -3.71
CA ALA A 49 15.46 -6.85 -2.51
C ALA A 49 16.34 -7.77 -1.66
N LEU A 50 15.94 -9.02 -1.46
CA LEU A 50 16.75 -9.98 -0.71
C LEU A 50 18.12 -10.22 -1.36
N ASN A 51 18.19 -10.25 -2.68
CA ASN A 51 19.44 -10.45 -3.41
C ASN A 51 20.39 -9.24 -3.32
N THR A 52 19.88 -8.01 -3.18
CA THR A 52 20.71 -6.80 -3.02
C THR A 52 21.27 -6.63 -1.61
N MET A 53 20.69 -7.29 -0.61
CA MET A 53 21.16 -7.17 0.78
C MET A 53 22.56 -7.78 0.98
N PRO A 54 23.49 -7.09 1.67
CA PRO A 54 24.85 -7.59 1.90
C PRO A 54 24.88 -8.71 2.95
N GLY A 55 25.57 -9.81 2.65
CA GLY A 55 25.78 -10.94 3.57
C GLY A 55 26.77 -10.66 4.70
N GLY A 56 26.87 -11.59 5.65
CA GLY A 56 27.87 -11.53 6.73
C GLY A 56 27.65 -10.39 7.75
N LYS A 57 26.45 -9.82 7.81
CA LYS A 57 26.04 -8.86 8.83
C LYS A 57 25.53 -9.60 10.07
N ALA A 58 25.70 -8.99 11.24
CA ALA A 58 25.11 -9.50 12.47
C ALA A 58 23.57 -9.56 12.34
N PRO A 59 22.92 -10.59 12.91
CA PRO A 59 21.46 -10.71 12.85
C PRO A 59 20.79 -9.56 13.62
N GLY A 60 19.57 -9.21 13.19
CA GLY A 60 18.73 -8.23 13.89
C GLY A 60 18.13 -8.80 15.17
N ILE A 61 17.12 -8.11 15.71
CA ILE A 61 16.40 -8.54 16.93
C ILE A 61 15.71 -9.91 16.80
N ASN A 62 15.52 -10.39 15.58
CA ASN A 62 14.97 -11.73 15.29
C ASN A 62 16.00 -12.87 15.29
N GLY A 63 17.30 -12.57 15.40
CA GLY A 63 18.37 -13.58 15.45
C GLY A 63 18.68 -14.27 14.12
N LEU A 64 18.03 -13.91 13.01
CA LEU A 64 18.22 -14.56 11.70
C LEU A 64 19.03 -13.67 10.75
N PRO A 65 20.17 -14.15 10.20
CA PRO A 65 20.96 -13.39 9.24
C PRO A 65 20.31 -13.40 7.85
N VAL A 66 20.67 -12.43 7.00
CA VAL A 66 20.21 -12.38 5.60
C VAL A 66 20.54 -13.67 4.82
N ASP A 67 21.66 -14.30 5.14
CA ASP A 67 22.12 -15.52 4.47
C ASP A 67 21.16 -16.69 4.70
N PHE A 68 20.47 -16.73 5.85
CA PHE A 68 19.40 -17.69 6.11
C PHE A 68 18.26 -17.52 5.09
N TYR A 69 17.78 -16.29 4.91
CA TYR A 69 16.68 -16.01 3.99
C TYR A 69 17.07 -16.29 2.54
N LYS A 70 18.29 -15.95 2.14
CA LYS A 70 18.82 -16.28 0.80
C LYS A 70 18.88 -17.79 0.56
N PHE A 71 19.32 -18.55 1.56
CA PHE A 71 19.41 -20.00 1.47
C PHE A 71 18.03 -20.67 1.36
N PHE A 72 17.07 -20.24 2.20
CA PHE A 72 15.74 -20.84 2.27
C PHE A 72 14.68 -20.20 1.36
N TRP A 73 15.04 -19.21 0.54
CA TRP A 73 14.10 -18.49 -0.31
C TRP A 73 13.26 -19.42 -1.21
N LYS A 74 13.93 -20.38 -1.87
CA LYS A 74 13.27 -21.36 -2.76
C LYS A 74 12.39 -22.37 -2.03
N SER A 75 12.65 -22.64 -0.75
CA SER A 75 11.86 -23.56 0.07
C SER A 75 10.70 -22.87 0.80
N ALA A 76 10.80 -21.56 1.05
CA ALA A 76 9.78 -20.79 1.77
C ALA A 76 8.73 -20.17 0.83
N GLY A 77 9.07 -19.90 -0.44
CA GLY A 77 8.25 -19.16 -1.41
C GLY A 77 7.51 -20.01 -2.46
N GLY A 78 6.90 -21.14 -2.09
CA GLY A 78 6.03 -21.90 -3.00
C GLY A 78 4.86 -21.06 -3.54
N PRO A 79 4.35 -21.31 -4.77
CA PRO A 79 3.54 -20.33 -5.50
C PRO A 79 2.15 -20.16 -4.89
N ARG A 80 1.93 -19.03 -4.22
CA ARG A 80 0.61 -18.54 -3.81
C ARG A 80 0.41 -17.05 -4.15
N GLY A 81 0.81 -16.66 -5.36
CA GLY A 81 0.53 -15.33 -5.93
C GLY A 81 -0.50 -15.32 -7.06
N LYS A 82 -1.10 -16.47 -7.40
CA LYS A 82 -2.06 -16.59 -8.51
C LYS A 82 -3.51 -16.58 -8.00
N LEU A 83 -3.95 -15.57 -7.26
CA LEU A 83 -5.39 -15.26 -7.15
C LEU A 83 -5.65 -13.89 -6.52
N GLN A 84 -5.62 -12.84 -7.32
CA GLN A 84 -6.60 -11.73 -7.26
C GLN A 84 -6.27 -10.75 -8.38
N ARG A 85 -6.77 -11.09 -9.57
CA ARG A 85 -7.14 -10.08 -10.55
C ARG A 85 -8.54 -10.46 -11.03
N GLU A 86 -9.48 -10.41 -10.10
CA GLU A 86 -10.89 -10.36 -10.49
C GLU A 86 -11.16 -8.90 -10.85
N ALA A 87 -11.55 -8.73 -12.09
CA ALA A 87 -11.80 -7.46 -12.73
C ALA A 87 -12.81 -6.64 -11.90
N SER A 88 -12.37 -5.46 -11.45
CA SER A 88 -13.30 -4.33 -11.32
C SER A 88 -13.70 -3.95 -12.75
N THR A 89 -14.66 -4.66 -13.31
CA THR A 89 -15.46 -4.15 -14.43
C THR A 89 -16.29 -3.01 -13.86
N PRO A 90 -16.14 -1.76 -14.30
CA PRO A 90 -17.13 -0.75 -14.03
C PRO A 90 -18.39 -1.18 -14.78
N GLU A 91 -19.44 -1.50 -14.02
CA GLU A 91 -20.79 -1.70 -14.54
C GLU A 91 -21.17 -0.43 -15.33
N GLN A 92 -21.31 -0.56 -16.64
CA GLN A 92 -21.88 0.51 -17.46
C GLN A 92 -23.32 0.73 -16.99
N PRO A 93 -23.79 1.96 -16.73
CA PRO A 93 -25.21 2.19 -16.62
C PRO A 93 -25.84 1.97 -18.00
N GLU A 94 -26.59 0.87 -18.11
CA GLU A 94 -27.52 0.57 -19.20
C GLU A 94 -28.30 1.83 -19.58
N GLY A 95 -28.12 2.28 -20.82
CA GLY A 95 -28.94 3.31 -21.44
C GLY A 95 -29.88 2.69 -22.47
N SER A 96 -31.15 2.56 -22.11
CA SER A 96 -32.37 2.52 -22.95
C SER A 96 -33.46 1.85 -22.10
N ASP A 97 -34.76 2.14 -22.12
CA ASP A 97 -35.65 2.80 -23.05
C ASP A 97 -36.86 3.24 -22.20
N TYR A 98 -37.12 4.55 -22.06
CA TYR A 98 -38.45 4.99 -21.62
C TYR A 98 -39.40 4.89 -22.82
N THR A 99 -39.82 3.67 -23.14
CA THR A 99 -41.01 3.46 -23.96
C THR A 99 -42.22 3.57 -23.04
N SER A 100 -42.98 4.66 -23.17
CA SER A 100 -44.35 4.77 -22.67
C SER A 100 -45.28 3.80 -23.39
N PRO A 101 -46.15 3.09 -22.67
CA PRO A 101 -47.42 2.68 -23.25
C PRO A 101 -48.57 3.07 -22.31
N GLN A 102 -49.23 4.20 -22.58
CA GLN A 102 -50.60 4.46 -22.12
C GLN A 102 -51.53 4.45 -23.32
N GLU A 103 -51.89 3.25 -23.75
CA GLU A 103 -53.08 3.03 -24.55
C GLU A 103 -53.93 1.96 -23.87
N ARG A 104 -54.96 2.41 -23.15
CA ARG A 104 -56.14 1.60 -22.85
C ARG A 104 -57.39 2.44 -23.07
N ARG A 105 -57.92 2.41 -24.29
CA ARG A 105 -59.36 2.60 -24.53
C ARG A 105 -60.11 1.38 -23.97
N PRO A 106 -61.23 1.58 -23.27
CA PRO A 106 -62.26 0.55 -23.15
C PRO A 106 -63.32 0.67 -24.26
N PRO A 107 -64.10 -0.40 -24.49
CA PRO A 107 -64.93 -0.58 -25.67
C PRO A 107 -66.26 0.17 -25.58
N GLY A 108 -66.90 0.35 -26.74
CA GLY A 108 -68.14 1.10 -26.88
C GLY A 108 -69.37 0.45 -26.25
N HIS A 109 -70.34 1.31 -25.96
CA HIS A 109 -71.74 1.17 -26.38
C HIS A 109 -72.36 2.56 -26.48
#